data_AF-A0A5B2U9R7-F1
#
_entry.id   AF-A0A5B2U9R7-F1
#
_cell.length_a   1.000
_cell.length_b   1.000
_cell.length_c   1.000
_cell.angle_alpha   90.00
_cell.angle_beta   90.00
_cell.angle_gamma   90.00
#
_symmetry.space_group_name_H-M   'P 1'
#
loop_
_entity.id
_entity.type
_entity.pdbx_description
1 polymer ?
#
loop_
_entity_poly.entity_id
_entity_poly.type
_entity_poly.pdbx_seq_one_letter_code
_entity_poly.pdbx_strand_id
1 'polypeptide(L)'
;MSNQMIFPDLQTARNYVKLHAYGAFEDLLKDLKLDTKTISVLDQDELEEKLVMIDELLSNEDFINKHSFVYTNKENFSITNIGENFTGFNVSIKYKLNDIKEYIQIRINQLKRLSRVKSINELVDGLPENSVKENLLREIKDLKHQNEISDQLLKQHQQIKSDINSEKEFLTAKTQSWKDKSDIILKFLDRESIASIIGSVLLLFMGICLLVMMFLGREPIKIVESAFLLILGYFFGHSKNNK
;
A
#
# COMPACT_ATOMS: atom_id res chain seq x y z
N MET A 1 6.81 25.60 22.36
CA MET A 1 7.95 25.07 21.58
C MET A 1 7.90 23.56 21.71
N SER A 2 7.43 22.85 20.68
CA SER A 2 7.43 21.39 20.68
C SER A 2 8.87 20.93 20.49
N ASN A 3 9.41 20.12 21.40
CA ASN A 3 10.73 19.52 21.24
C ASN A 3 10.70 18.58 20.04
N GLN A 4 11.21 19.03 18.90
CA GLN A 4 11.38 18.16 17.74
C GLN A 4 12.43 17.10 18.04
N MET A 5 12.07 15.83 17.86
CA MET A 5 13.03 14.74 18.00
C MET A 5 13.97 14.73 16.81
N ILE A 6 15.26 14.63 17.09
CA ILE A 6 16.32 14.59 16.08
C ILE A 6 16.88 13.18 16.04
N PHE A 7 16.88 12.57 14.86
CA PHE A 7 17.37 11.22 14.64
C PHE A 7 18.64 11.22 13.76
N PRO A 8 19.61 10.32 14.05
CA PRO A 8 20.88 10.27 13.32
C PRO A 8 20.74 9.75 11.88
N ASP A 9 19.72 8.92 11.64
CA ASP A 9 19.49 8.26 10.36
C ASP A 9 18.00 7.92 10.14
N LEU A 10 17.68 7.56 8.90
CA LEU A 10 16.31 7.22 8.48
C LEU A 10 15.75 5.99 9.19
N GLN A 11 16.58 4.99 9.48
CA GLN A 11 16.13 3.75 10.10
C GLN A 11 15.73 3.98 11.56
N THR A 12 16.52 4.78 12.30
CA THR A 12 16.20 5.15 13.67
C THR A 12 14.91 5.97 13.74
N ALA A 13 14.74 6.95 12.84
CA ALA A 13 13.49 7.73 12.75
C ALA A 13 12.29 6.84 12.40
N ARG A 14 12.46 5.91 11.46
CA ARG A 14 11.44 4.93 11.07
C ARG A 14 11.01 4.06 12.24
N ASN A 15 11.95 3.52 13.00
CA ASN A 15 11.67 2.66 14.13
C ASN A 15 10.87 3.40 15.21
N TYR A 16 11.25 4.64 15.50
CA TYR A 16 10.51 5.49 16.43
C TYR A 16 9.07 5.74 15.96
N VAL A 17 8.91 6.18 14.71
CA VAL A 17 7.59 6.47 14.12
C VAL A 17 6.69 5.23 14.13
N LYS A 18 7.25 4.07 13.78
CA LYS A 18 6.55 2.79 13.85
C LYS A 18 6.11 2.45 15.25
N LEU A 19 7.00 2.52 16.23
CA LEU A 19 6.69 2.17 17.62
C LEU A 19 5.54 3.03 18.14
N HIS A 20 5.57 4.33 17.86
CA HIS A 20 4.54 5.26 18.29
C HIS A 20 3.19 5.01 17.60
N ALA A 21 3.20 4.83 16.27
CA ALA A 21 1.99 4.53 15.51
C ALA A 21 1.38 3.17 15.90
N TYR A 22 2.22 2.15 16.09
CA TYR A 22 1.77 0.79 16.41
C TYR A 22 1.18 0.70 17.81
N GLY A 23 1.69 1.45 18.79
CA GLY A 23 1.06 1.54 20.10
C GLY A 23 -0.39 2.04 20.00
N ALA A 24 -0.62 3.12 19.26
CA ALA A 24 -1.97 3.65 19.02
C ALA A 24 -2.87 2.67 18.25
N PHE A 25 -2.30 1.91 17.31
CA PHE A 25 -3.04 0.86 16.60
C PHE A 25 -3.41 -0.30 17.52
N GLU A 26 -2.52 -0.72 18.41
CA GLU A 26 -2.79 -1.81 19.35
C GLU A 26 -3.94 -1.50 20.28
N ASP A 27 -4.02 -0.27 20.80
CA ASP A 27 -5.15 0.16 21.63
C ASP A 27 -6.46 0.13 20.84
N LEU A 28 -6.48 0.68 19.63
CA LEU A 28 -7.65 0.64 18.74
C LEU A 28 -8.10 -0.79 18.43
N LEU A 29 -7.14 -1.67 18.11
CA LEU A 29 -7.44 -3.05 17.76
C LEU A 29 -7.94 -3.84 18.96
N LYS A 30 -7.44 -3.54 20.16
CA LYS A 30 -7.97 -4.12 21.40
C LYS A 30 -9.42 -3.71 21.64
N ASP A 31 -9.77 -2.45 21.40
CA ASP A 31 -11.16 -1.96 21.50
C ASP A 31 -12.09 -2.67 20.49
N LEU A 32 -11.58 -2.93 19.29
CA LEU A 32 -12.29 -3.68 18.24
C LEU A 32 -12.28 -5.20 18.47
N LYS A 33 -11.60 -5.70 19.51
CA LYS A 33 -11.38 -7.13 19.78
C LYS A 33 -10.70 -7.85 18.60
N LEU A 34 -9.74 -7.16 17.97
CA LEU A 34 -8.91 -7.61 16.86
C LEU A 34 -7.43 -7.73 17.26
N ASP A 35 -7.10 -7.61 18.53
CA ASP A 35 -5.74 -7.85 19.01
C ASP A 35 -5.40 -9.35 18.96
N THR A 36 -4.12 -9.66 18.78
CA THR A 36 -3.65 -11.04 18.62
C THR A 36 -4.03 -11.95 19.80
N LYS A 37 -4.08 -11.42 21.03
CA LYS A 37 -4.42 -12.24 22.22
C LYS A 37 -5.89 -12.66 22.14
N THR A 38 -6.78 -11.72 21.86
CA THR A 38 -8.20 -12.01 21.67
C THR A 38 -8.41 -13.00 20.52
N ILE A 39 -7.81 -12.75 19.36
CA ILE A 39 -7.98 -13.62 18.18
C ILE A 39 -7.48 -15.04 18.44
N SER A 40 -6.37 -15.20 19.18
CA SER A 40 -5.75 -16.52 19.41
C SER A 40 -6.66 -17.55 20.10
N VAL A 41 -7.66 -17.08 20.85
CA VAL A 41 -8.56 -17.93 21.66
C VAL A 41 -9.93 -18.14 21.03
N LEU A 42 -10.24 -17.43 19.94
CA LEU A 42 -11.51 -17.55 19.24
C LEU A 42 -11.64 -18.90 18.53
N ASP A 43 -12.87 -19.38 18.43
CA ASP A 43 -13.20 -20.55 17.63
C ASP A 43 -13.29 -20.21 16.13
N GLN A 44 -13.57 -21.22 15.31
CA GLN A 44 -13.57 -21.05 13.86
C GLN A 44 -14.65 -20.07 13.37
N ASP A 45 -15.85 -20.12 13.96
CA ASP A 45 -16.99 -19.34 13.50
C ASP A 45 -16.80 -17.87 13.89
N GLU A 46 -16.34 -17.63 15.13
CA GLU A 46 -15.96 -16.30 15.60
C GLU A 46 -14.83 -15.68 14.75
N LEU A 47 -13.84 -16.49 14.33
CA LEU A 47 -12.76 -16.02 13.46
C LEU A 47 -13.25 -15.65 12.06
N GLU A 48 -14.19 -16.40 11.51
CA GLU A 48 -14.80 -16.09 10.21
C GLU A 48 -15.60 -14.78 10.28
N GLU A 49 -16.34 -14.52 11.37
CA GLU A 49 -16.98 -13.23 11.62
C GLU A 49 -15.96 -12.08 11.71
N LYS A 50 -14.82 -12.29 12.39
CA LYS A 50 -13.76 -11.29 12.47
C LYS A 50 -13.11 -11.00 11.12
N LEU A 51 -13.02 -11.97 10.20
CA LEU A 51 -12.56 -11.70 8.84
C LEU A 51 -13.49 -10.76 8.09
N VAL A 52 -14.80 -10.97 8.19
CA VAL A 52 -15.79 -10.09 7.56
C VAL A 52 -15.65 -8.68 8.11
N MET A 53 -15.56 -8.53 9.44
CA MET A 53 -15.33 -7.23 10.08
C MET A 53 -14.05 -6.55 9.59
N ILE A 54 -12.94 -7.29 9.45
CA ILE A 54 -11.69 -6.72 8.93
C ILE A 54 -11.85 -6.29 7.47
N ASP A 55 -12.57 -7.05 6.65
CA ASP A 55 -12.79 -6.70 5.25
C ASP A 55 -13.67 -5.45 5.10
N GLU A 56 -14.65 -5.27 5.97
CA GLU A 56 -15.42 -4.02 6.08
C GLU A 56 -14.53 -2.84 6.45
N LEU A 57 -13.66 -3.00 7.47
CA LEU A 57 -12.72 -1.95 7.90
C LEU A 57 -11.68 -1.61 6.82
N LEU A 58 -11.17 -2.61 6.10
CA LEU A 58 -10.22 -2.43 5.01
C LEU A 58 -10.83 -1.73 3.80
N SER A 59 -12.14 -1.86 3.62
CA SER A 59 -12.90 -1.23 2.54
C SER A 59 -13.34 0.20 2.90
N ASN A 60 -13.31 0.57 4.18
CA ASN A 60 -13.70 1.89 4.65
C ASN A 60 -12.51 2.87 4.62
N GLU A 61 -12.42 3.67 3.54
CA GLU A 61 -11.34 4.65 3.39
C GLU A 61 -11.31 5.70 4.49
N ASP A 62 -12.48 6.15 4.98
CA ASP A 62 -12.56 7.14 6.07
C ASP A 62 -11.96 6.59 7.37
N PHE A 63 -12.25 5.33 7.70
CA PHE A 63 -11.64 4.65 8.83
C PHE A 63 -10.12 4.55 8.68
N ILE A 64 -9.65 4.09 7.52
CA ILE A 64 -8.21 3.97 7.25
C ILE A 64 -7.52 5.32 7.37
N ASN A 65 -8.06 6.36 6.75
CA ASN A 65 -7.47 7.70 6.76
C ASN A 65 -7.47 8.31 8.17
N LYS A 66 -8.57 8.16 8.92
CA LYS A 66 -8.69 8.63 10.31
C LYS A 66 -7.68 7.98 11.25
N HIS A 67 -7.38 6.71 11.02
CA HIS A 67 -6.46 5.93 11.84
C HIS A 67 -5.11 5.70 11.15
N SER A 68 -4.72 6.57 10.20
CA SER A 68 -3.36 6.60 9.64
C SER A 68 -2.63 7.82 10.15
N PHE A 69 -1.31 7.71 10.32
CA PHE A 69 -0.47 8.77 10.83
C PHE A 69 0.53 9.21 9.78
N VAL A 70 0.56 10.51 9.51
CA VAL A 70 1.57 11.15 8.67
C VAL A 70 2.58 11.85 9.58
N TYR A 71 3.84 11.48 9.45
CA TYR A 71 4.96 12.09 10.17
C TYR A 71 5.84 12.80 9.16
N THR A 72 5.84 14.12 9.17
CA THR A 72 6.60 14.97 8.25
C THR A 72 7.97 15.31 8.84
N ASN A 73 9.00 15.22 7.99
CA ASN A 73 10.36 15.67 8.32
C ASN A 73 10.38 17.19 8.52
N LYS A 74 11.09 17.68 9.54
CA LYS A 74 11.14 19.06 10.03
C LYS A 74 9.85 19.60 10.67
N GLU A 75 8.78 18.81 10.78
CA GLU A 75 7.59 19.16 11.56
C GLU A 75 7.48 18.26 12.81
N ASN A 76 7.44 16.95 12.61
CA ASN A 76 7.29 15.97 13.69
C ASN A 76 8.64 15.42 14.18
N PHE A 77 9.62 15.30 13.28
CA PHE A 77 10.97 14.85 13.57
C PHE A 77 11.96 15.44 12.57
N SER A 78 13.25 15.41 12.88
CA SER A 78 14.31 15.85 11.97
C SER A 78 15.38 14.77 11.81
N ILE A 79 15.87 14.56 10.60
CA ILE A 79 17.00 13.65 10.33
C ILE A 79 18.21 14.47 9.89
N THR A 80 19.36 14.24 10.50
CA THR A 80 20.59 15.01 10.21
C THR A 80 21.23 14.70 8.87
N ASN A 81 21.11 13.46 8.37
CA ASN A 81 21.83 12.97 7.18
C ASN A 81 20.89 12.52 6.05
N ILE A 82 19.93 13.36 5.64
CA ILE A 82 19.03 13.02 4.53
C ILE A 82 18.92 14.14 3.50
N GLY A 83 18.88 13.76 2.21
CA GLY A 83 18.72 14.71 1.12
C GLY A 83 17.37 15.42 1.17
N GLU A 84 17.28 16.62 0.58
CA GLU A 84 16.12 17.51 0.66
C GLU A 84 14.79 16.90 0.15
N ASN A 85 14.85 15.78 -0.55
CA ASN A 85 13.71 15.11 -1.16
C ASN A 85 12.90 14.21 -0.21
N PHE A 86 13.35 13.99 1.03
CA PHE A 86 12.61 13.17 1.98
C PHE A 86 11.58 14.00 2.76
N THR A 87 10.31 13.70 2.54
CA THR A 87 9.17 14.43 3.12
C THR A 87 8.70 13.86 4.45
N GLY A 88 8.81 12.54 4.67
CA GLY A 88 8.33 11.93 5.90
C GLY A 88 7.94 10.46 5.77
N PHE A 89 7.20 9.96 6.75
CA PHE A 89 6.62 8.63 6.80
C PHE A 89 5.11 8.70 6.83
N ASN A 90 4.45 7.81 6.09
CA ASN A 90 3.03 7.54 6.23
C ASN A 90 2.87 6.13 6.79
N VAL A 91 2.29 6.03 7.98
CA VAL A 91 2.03 4.75 8.65
C VAL A 91 0.53 4.54 8.71
N SER A 92 0.05 3.51 8.02
CA SER A 92 -1.38 3.25 7.89
C SER A 92 -1.81 2.04 8.71
N ILE A 93 -2.95 2.16 9.42
CA ILE A 93 -3.59 1.02 10.10
C ILE A 93 -3.91 -0.13 9.13
N LYS A 94 -4.06 0.17 7.84
CA LYS A 94 -4.33 -0.82 6.78
C LYS A 94 -3.33 -1.96 6.78
N TYR A 95 -2.05 -1.68 7.03
CA TYR A 95 -1.02 -2.72 7.07
C TYR A 95 -1.22 -3.67 8.25
N LYS A 96 -1.49 -3.10 9.43
CA LYS A 96 -1.77 -3.89 10.63
C LYS A 96 -3.05 -4.73 10.50
N LEU A 97 -4.09 -4.19 9.88
CA LEU A 97 -5.32 -4.95 9.59
C LEU A 97 -5.06 -6.13 8.63
N ASN A 98 -4.23 -5.94 7.60
CA ASN A 98 -3.86 -7.05 6.71
C ASN A 98 -3.03 -8.13 7.43
N ASP A 99 -2.14 -7.74 8.34
CA ASP A 99 -1.37 -8.70 9.15
C ASP A 99 -2.30 -9.54 10.04
N ILE A 100 -3.31 -8.91 10.64
CA ILE A 100 -4.31 -9.59 11.43
C ILE A 100 -5.19 -10.50 10.56
N LYS A 101 -5.62 -10.03 9.39
CA LYS A 101 -6.40 -10.81 8.43
C LYS A 101 -5.69 -12.11 8.07
N GLU A 102 -4.42 -12.01 7.72
CA GLU A 102 -3.59 -13.17 7.40
C GLU A 102 -3.45 -14.11 8.60
N TYR A 103 -3.20 -13.57 9.80
CA TYR A 103 -3.13 -14.39 11.02
C TYR A 103 -4.43 -15.18 11.25
N ILE A 104 -5.59 -14.55 11.12
CA ILE A 104 -6.89 -15.20 11.26
C ILE A 104 -7.08 -16.30 10.21
N GLN A 105 -6.81 -16.01 8.93
CA GLN A 105 -6.94 -17.01 7.86
C GLN A 105 -6.10 -18.25 8.13
N ILE A 106 -4.88 -18.04 8.62
CA ILE A 106 -3.99 -19.14 8.95
C ILE A 106 -4.51 -19.91 10.17
N ARG A 107 -5.01 -19.23 11.20
CA ARG A 107 -5.62 -19.85 12.38
C ARG A 107 -6.84 -20.69 12.03
N ILE A 108 -7.73 -20.19 11.18
CA ILE A 108 -8.88 -20.95 10.65
C ILE A 108 -8.41 -22.23 9.96
N ASN A 109 -7.38 -22.13 9.11
CA ASN A 109 -6.83 -23.29 8.42
C ASN A 109 -6.20 -24.31 9.38
N GLN A 110 -5.65 -23.89 10.51
CA GLN A 110 -5.19 -24.81 11.56
C GLN A 110 -6.37 -25.50 12.25
N LEU A 111 -7.38 -24.75 12.66
CA LEU A 111 -8.57 -25.30 13.32
C LEU A 111 -9.29 -26.31 12.41
N LYS A 112 -9.44 -25.99 11.12
CA LYS A 112 -9.99 -26.91 10.11
C LYS A 112 -9.17 -28.18 9.94
N ARG A 113 -7.83 -28.10 10.06
CA ARG A 113 -6.95 -29.28 9.99
C ARG A 113 -7.06 -30.13 11.25
N LEU A 114 -7.09 -29.51 12.43
CA LEU A 114 -7.23 -30.20 13.71
C LEU A 114 -8.58 -30.92 13.83
N SER A 115 -9.68 -30.28 13.41
CA SER A 115 -11.01 -30.90 13.41
C SER A 115 -11.06 -32.11 12.47
N ARG A 116 -10.52 -32.00 11.25
CA ARG A 116 -10.40 -33.13 10.31
C ARG A 116 -9.60 -34.28 10.89
N VAL A 117 -8.43 -34.02 11.49
CA VAL A 117 -7.61 -35.06 12.13
C VAL A 117 -8.37 -35.74 13.28
N LYS A 118 -9.16 -34.98 14.05
CA LYS A 118 -10.01 -35.54 15.10
C LYS A 118 -11.09 -36.46 14.52
N SER A 119 -11.82 -36.02 13.49
CA SER A 119 -12.83 -36.84 12.83
C SER A 119 -12.25 -38.10 12.19
N ILE A 120 -11.06 -38.02 11.57
CA ILE A 120 -10.39 -39.21 11.01
C ILE A 120 -9.99 -40.19 12.13
N ASN A 121 -9.47 -39.70 13.27
CA ASN A 121 -9.19 -40.57 14.42
C ASN A 121 -10.45 -41.28 14.93
N GLU A 122 -11.55 -40.56 15.11
CA GLU A 122 -12.83 -41.13 15.56
C GLU A 122 -13.34 -42.22 14.59
N LEU A 123 -13.17 -42.03 13.28
CA LEU A 123 -13.51 -43.02 12.27
C LEU A 123 -12.59 -44.24 12.31
N VAL A 124 -11.29 -44.05 12.56
CA VAL A 124 -10.29 -45.12 12.63
C VAL A 124 -10.45 -45.95 13.91
N ASP A 125 -10.84 -45.34 15.02
CA ASP A 125 -11.11 -46.04 16.28
C ASP A 125 -12.27 -47.05 16.14
N GLY A 126 -13.22 -46.79 15.24
CA GLY A 126 -14.32 -47.70 14.90
C GLY A 126 -13.94 -48.87 13.98
N LEU A 127 -12.70 -48.93 13.47
CA LEU A 127 -12.25 -49.99 12.57
C LEU A 127 -11.71 -51.23 13.32
N PRO A 128 -11.93 -52.45 12.80
CA PRO A 128 -11.32 -53.65 13.34
C PRO A 128 -9.79 -53.60 13.24
N GLU A 129 -9.11 -54.20 14.22
CA GLU A 129 -7.64 -54.31 14.25
C GLU A 129 -7.14 -55.08 13.02
N ASN A 130 -6.56 -54.36 12.06
CA ASN A 130 -5.99 -54.91 10.84
C ASN A 130 -4.88 -53.99 10.32
N SER A 131 -4.15 -54.45 9.30
CA SER A 131 -3.05 -53.69 8.68
C SER A 131 -3.49 -52.34 8.09
N VAL A 132 -4.78 -52.18 7.75
CA VAL A 132 -5.33 -50.91 7.25
C VAL A 132 -5.44 -49.89 8.39
N LYS A 133 -5.87 -50.32 9.58
CA LYS A 133 -5.92 -49.48 10.78
C LYS A 133 -4.53 -48.99 11.19
N GLU A 134 -3.53 -49.87 11.18
CA GLU A 134 -2.14 -49.49 11.49
C GLU A 134 -1.58 -48.45 10.50
N ASN A 135 -1.84 -48.63 9.19
CA ASN A 135 -1.40 -47.68 8.17
C ASN A 135 -2.08 -46.30 8.32
N LEU A 136 -3.38 -46.28 8.61
CA LEU A 136 -4.13 -45.04 8.83
C LEU A 136 -3.66 -44.30 10.10
N LEU A 137 -3.38 -45.02 11.19
CA LEU A 137 -2.82 -44.43 12.41
C LEU A 137 -1.43 -43.81 12.17
N ARG A 138 -0.64 -44.41 11.28
CA ARG A 138 0.66 -43.87 10.86
C ARG A 138 0.50 -42.57 10.07
N GLU A 139 -0.37 -42.55 9.08
CA GLU A 139 -0.66 -41.32 8.30
C GLU A 139 -1.22 -40.20 9.17
N ILE A 140 -2.09 -40.51 10.13
CA ILE A 140 -2.59 -39.53 11.11
C ILE A 140 -1.45 -38.94 11.94
N LYS A 141 -0.50 -39.78 12.38
CA LYS A 141 0.65 -39.34 13.17
C LYS A 141 1.55 -38.40 12.36
N ASP A 142 1.77 -38.71 11.08
CA ASP A 142 2.55 -37.86 10.18
C ASP A 142 1.83 -36.53 9.92
N LEU A 143 0.51 -36.54 9.73
CA LEU A 143 -0.31 -35.33 9.60
C LEU A 143 -0.28 -34.46 10.87
N LYS A 144 -0.31 -35.06 12.07
CA LYS A 144 -0.14 -34.33 13.34
C LYS A 144 1.23 -33.66 13.41
N HIS A 145 2.28 -34.39 13.05
CA HIS A 145 3.64 -33.85 13.06
C HIS A 145 3.82 -32.69 12.06
N GLN A 146 3.24 -32.79 10.85
CA GLN A 146 3.24 -31.70 9.89
C GLN A 146 2.49 -30.45 10.38
N ASN A 147 1.40 -30.62 11.12
CA ASN A 147 0.68 -29.49 11.73
C ASN A 147 1.55 -28.78 12.79
N GLU A 148 2.27 -29.52 13.64
CA GLU A 148 3.17 -28.94 14.63
C GLU A 148 4.31 -28.11 13.99
N ILE A 149 4.88 -28.60 12.88
CA ILE A 149 5.91 -27.87 12.12
C ILE A 149 5.32 -26.58 11.51
N SER A 150 4.10 -26.66 10.96
CA SER A 150 3.38 -25.48 10.44
C SER A 150 3.17 -24.42 11.53
N ASP A 151 2.81 -24.84 12.75
CA ASP A 151 2.62 -23.96 13.89
C ASP A 151 3.91 -23.26 14.33
N GLN A 152 5.05 -23.97 14.26
CA GLN A 152 6.37 -23.39 14.55
C GLN A 152 6.80 -22.39 13.48
N LEU A 153 6.61 -22.70 12.21
CA LEU A 153 6.90 -21.80 11.09
C LEU A 153 6.09 -20.52 11.17
N LEU A 154 4.83 -20.59 11.61
CA LEU A 154 3.97 -19.43 11.83
C LEU A 154 4.49 -18.46 12.89
N LYS A 155 4.95 -19.00 14.03
CA LYS A 155 5.55 -18.21 15.09
C LYS A 155 6.80 -17.48 14.60
N GLN A 156 7.60 -18.12 13.73
CA GLN A 156 8.74 -17.49 13.08
C GLN A 156 8.33 -16.45 12.02
N HIS A 157 7.29 -16.74 11.23
CA HIS A 157 6.81 -15.84 10.19
C HIS A 157 6.23 -14.53 10.76
N GLN A 158 5.60 -14.58 11.94
CA GLN A 158 5.17 -13.39 12.68
C GLN A 158 6.33 -12.49 13.12
N GLN A 159 7.50 -13.06 13.45
CA GLN A 159 8.68 -12.26 13.82
C GLN A 159 9.35 -11.63 12.60
N ILE A 160 9.45 -12.35 11.49
CA ILE A 160 10.18 -11.87 10.28
C ILE A 160 9.34 -10.87 9.45
N LYS A 161 8.01 -11.00 9.43
CA LYS A 161 7.15 -10.18 8.56
C LYS A 161 6.98 -8.72 9.03
N SER A 162 7.18 -8.46 10.32
CA SER A 162 7.29 -7.11 10.91
C SER A 162 8.29 -6.22 10.16
N ASP A 163 9.40 -6.81 9.72
CA ASP A 163 10.51 -6.08 9.10
C ASP A 163 10.33 -5.94 7.57
N ILE A 164 9.68 -6.91 6.92
CA ILE A 164 9.45 -6.90 5.46
C ILE A 164 8.31 -5.96 5.07
N ASN A 165 7.26 -5.84 5.87
CA ASN A 165 6.16 -4.91 5.57
C ASN A 165 6.58 -3.43 5.67
N SER A 166 7.63 -3.10 6.44
CA SER A 166 8.27 -1.76 6.45
C SER A 166 8.70 -1.29 5.07
N GLU A 167 9.18 -2.22 4.25
CA GLU A 167 9.76 -1.91 2.95
C GLU A 167 8.65 -1.67 1.92
N LYS A 168 7.55 -2.41 2.03
CA LYS A 168 6.33 -2.15 1.25
C LYS A 168 5.71 -0.80 1.59
N GLU A 169 5.65 -0.39 2.86
CA GLU A 169 5.17 0.93 3.28
C GLU A 169 5.99 2.09 2.68
N PHE A 170 7.31 1.91 2.58
CA PHE A 170 8.19 2.90 1.96
C PHE A 170 7.99 2.98 0.44
N LEU A 171 7.81 1.83 -0.22
CA LEU A 171 7.56 1.77 -1.66
C LEU A 171 6.18 2.31 -2.03
N THR A 172 5.14 2.05 -1.22
CA THR A 172 3.81 2.61 -1.45
C THR A 172 3.74 4.11 -1.15
N ALA A 173 4.45 4.63 -0.16
CA ALA A 173 4.55 6.09 0.06
C ALA A 173 5.17 6.79 -1.17
N LYS A 174 6.17 6.15 -1.79
CA LYS A 174 6.72 6.61 -3.06
C LYS A 174 5.67 6.51 -4.17
N THR A 175 4.98 5.40 -4.35
CA THR A 175 3.95 5.25 -5.40
C THR A 175 2.75 6.20 -5.23
N GLN A 176 2.29 6.44 -4.01
CA GLN A 176 1.17 7.34 -3.71
C GLN A 176 1.53 8.79 -4.05
N SER A 177 2.76 9.21 -3.73
CA SER A 177 3.28 10.53 -4.10
C SER A 177 3.34 10.77 -5.63
N TRP A 178 3.40 9.70 -6.44
CA TRP A 178 3.34 9.81 -7.90
C TRP A 178 1.89 9.91 -8.39
N LYS A 179 0.95 9.21 -7.75
CA LYS A 179 -0.49 9.31 -8.05
C LYS A 179 -1.05 10.68 -7.73
N ASP A 180 -0.70 11.23 -6.56
CA ASP A 180 -1.18 12.57 -6.16
C ASP A 180 -0.63 13.65 -7.11
N LYS A 181 0.60 13.49 -7.60
CA LYS A 181 1.18 14.37 -8.63
C LYS A 181 0.51 14.21 -9.99
N SER A 182 0.19 12.99 -10.42
CA SER A 182 -0.50 12.77 -11.69
C SER A 182 -1.92 13.30 -11.65
N ASP A 183 -2.63 13.17 -10.53
CA ASP A 183 -4.00 13.67 -10.38
C ASP A 183 -4.04 15.20 -10.33
N ILE A 184 -3.04 15.85 -9.74
CA ILE A 184 -2.88 17.30 -9.81
C ILE A 184 -2.61 17.73 -11.26
N ILE A 185 -1.69 17.05 -11.96
CA ILE A 185 -1.39 17.33 -13.38
C ILE A 185 -2.63 17.13 -14.26
N LEU A 186 -3.40 16.06 -14.06
CA LEU A 186 -4.65 15.77 -14.76
C LEU A 186 -5.71 16.84 -14.47
N LYS A 187 -5.88 17.24 -13.21
CA LYS A 187 -6.80 18.34 -12.85
C LYS A 187 -6.37 19.69 -13.41
N PHE A 188 -5.08 19.93 -13.62
CA PHE A 188 -4.58 21.09 -14.35
C PHE A 188 -4.83 20.97 -15.86
N LEU A 189 -4.64 19.78 -16.46
CA LEU A 189 -4.94 19.50 -17.87
C LEU A 189 -6.45 19.61 -18.19
N ASP A 190 -7.32 19.24 -17.27
CA ASP A 190 -8.78 19.33 -17.45
C ASP A 190 -9.30 20.77 -17.31
N ARG A 191 -8.56 21.63 -16.60
CA ARG A 191 -8.98 23.02 -16.33
C ARG A 191 -8.56 23.99 -17.44
N GLU A 192 -7.46 23.72 -18.12
CA GLU A 192 -7.10 24.44 -19.35
C GLU A 192 -7.71 23.73 -20.56
N SER A 193 -8.36 24.48 -21.45
CA SER A 193 -8.95 23.89 -22.65
C SER A 193 -7.92 23.03 -23.39
N ILE A 194 -8.21 21.74 -23.57
CA ILE A 194 -7.38 20.76 -24.29
C ILE A 194 -6.90 21.31 -25.65
N ALA A 195 -7.73 22.16 -26.28
CA ALA A 195 -7.38 22.87 -27.51
C ALA A 195 -6.21 23.85 -27.38
N SER A 196 -6.03 24.49 -26.21
CA SER A 196 -4.92 25.40 -25.89
C SER A 196 -3.60 24.67 -25.73
N ILE A 197 -3.62 23.52 -25.06
CA ILE A 197 -2.43 22.68 -24.86
C ILE A 197 -1.98 22.07 -26.20
N ILE A 198 -2.92 21.54 -26.98
CA ILE A 198 -2.62 21.00 -28.32
C ILE A 198 -2.09 22.11 -29.23
N GLY A 199 -2.70 23.29 -29.17
CA GLY A 199 -2.27 24.46 -29.91
C GLY A 199 -0.84 24.91 -29.56
N SER A 200 -0.51 24.98 -28.27
CA SER A 200 0.82 25.42 -27.81
C SER A 200 1.92 24.43 -28.20
N VAL A 201 1.66 23.12 -28.10
CA VAL A 201 2.59 22.07 -28.55
C VAL A 201 2.80 22.12 -30.07
N LEU A 202 1.72 22.30 -30.84
CA LEU A 202 1.81 22.44 -32.29
C LEU A 202 2.63 23.67 -32.70
N LEU A 203 2.40 24.79 -32.00
CA LEU A 203 3.07 26.06 -32.25
C LEU A 203 4.56 26.01 -31.86
N LEU A 204 4.88 25.30 -30.76
CA LEU A 204 6.26 25.00 -30.36
C LEU A 204 6.99 24.21 -31.46
N PHE A 205 6.35 23.16 -31.98
CA PHE A 205 6.96 22.32 -33.03
C PHE A 205 7.17 23.12 -34.33
N MET A 206 6.17 23.90 -34.77
CA MET A 206 6.32 24.77 -35.93
C MET A 206 7.41 25.83 -35.72
N GLY A 207 7.50 26.42 -34.52
CA GLY A 207 8.54 27.37 -34.16
C GLY A 207 9.94 26.76 -34.23
N ILE A 208 10.13 25.55 -33.71
CA ILE A 208 11.39 24.81 -33.80
C ILE A 208 11.74 24.54 -35.27
N CYS A 209 10.79 24.09 -36.09
CA CYS A 209 11.03 23.85 -37.52
C CYS A 209 11.46 25.13 -38.27
N LEU A 210 10.82 26.27 -38.00
CA LEU A 210 11.20 27.56 -38.58
C LEU A 210 12.60 28.01 -38.12
N LEU A 211 12.90 27.83 -36.84
CA LEU A 211 14.20 28.15 -36.24
C LEU A 211 15.32 27.30 -36.88
N VAL A 212 15.07 26.00 -37.07
CA VAL A 212 15.99 25.10 -37.78
C VAL A 212 16.17 25.51 -39.24
N MET A 213 15.09 25.82 -39.97
CA MET A 213 15.17 26.31 -41.35
C MET A 213 16.02 27.58 -41.48
N MET A 214 15.90 28.49 -40.51
CA MET A 214 16.70 29.72 -40.45
C MET A 214 18.20 29.42 -40.33
N PHE A 215 18.59 28.42 -39.53
CA PHE A 215 19.99 27.97 -39.43
C PHE A 215 20.49 27.26 -40.69
N LEU A 216 19.62 26.59 -41.45
CA LEU A 216 19.98 25.97 -42.72
C LEU A 216 20.02 26.95 -43.91
N GLY A 217 19.71 28.24 -43.70
CA GLY A 217 19.71 29.25 -44.75
C GLY A 217 18.69 29.00 -45.86
N ARG A 218 17.65 28.21 -45.59
CA ARG A 218 16.56 27.96 -46.53
C ARG A 218 15.38 28.86 -46.20
N GLU A 219 14.81 29.49 -47.23
CA GLU A 219 13.58 30.25 -47.04
C GLU A 219 12.46 29.31 -46.57
N PRO A 220 11.77 29.64 -45.46
CA PRO A 220 10.64 28.85 -45.00
C PRO A 220 9.53 28.84 -46.04
N ILE A 221 8.81 27.72 -46.14
CA ILE A 221 7.69 27.59 -47.07
C ILE A 221 6.62 28.60 -46.64
N LYS A 222 6.27 29.56 -47.51
CA LYS A 222 5.31 30.65 -47.22
C LYS A 222 3.97 30.19 -46.64
N ILE A 223 3.54 28.97 -46.99
CA ILE A 223 2.33 28.32 -46.46
C ILE A 223 2.46 28.04 -44.95
N VAL A 224 3.62 27.55 -44.51
CA VAL A 224 3.93 27.21 -43.11
C VAL A 224 4.01 28.49 -42.27
N GLU A 225 4.64 29.54 -42.80
CA GLU A 225 4.72 30.85 -42.17
C GLU A 225 3.34 31.50 -42.01
N SER A 226 2.53 31.47 -43.07
CA SER A 226 1.16 32.02 -43.05
C SER A 226 0.25 31.26 -42.09
N ALA A 227 0.35 29.93 -42.05
CA ALA A 227 -0.40 29.09 -41.11
C ALA A 227 0.04 29.33 -39.66
N PHE A 228 1.34 29.46 -39.41
CA PHE A 228 1.89 29.78 -38.09
C PHE A 228 1.37 31.13 -37.59
N LEU A 229 1.42 32.18 -38.42
CA LEU A 229 0.90 33.51 -38.06
C LEU A 229 -0.61 33.53 -37.83
N LEU A 230 -1.37 32.73 -38.58
CA LEU A 230 -2.83 32.62 -38.41
C LEU A 230 -3.21 31.93 -37.10
N ILE A 231 -2.53 30.83 -36.75
CA ILE A 231 -2.72 30.12 -35.48
C ILE A 231 -2.29 31.02 -34.32
N LEU A 232 -1.15 31.71 -34.45
CA LEU A 232 -0.64 32.65 -33.46
C LEU A 232 -1.63 33.82 -33.24
N GLY A 233 -2.15 34.40 -34.33
CA GLY A 233 -3.18 35.44 -34.27
C GLY A 233 -4.48 34.97 -33.62
N TYR A 234 -4.91 33.73 -33.85
CA TYR A 234 -6.09 33.15 -33.20
C TYR A 234 -5.92 33.01 -31.68
N PHE A 235 -4.78 32.48 -31.23
CA PHE A 235 -4.48 32.31 -29.80
C PHE A 235 -4.29 33.64 -29.06
N PHE A 236 -3.60 34.60 -29.67
CA PHE A 236 -3.42 35.93 -29.07
C PHE A 236 -4.66 36.84 -29.20
N GLY A 237 -5.49 36.64 -30.22
CA GLY A 237 -6.75 37.36 -30.43
C GLY A 237 -7.84 36.98 -29.43
N HIS A 238 -7.95 35.69 -29.06
CA HIS A 238 -8.90 35.22 -28.04
C HIS A 238 -8.56 35.67 -26.61
N SER A 239 -7.29 35.98 -26.33
CA SER A 239 -6.85 36.46 -25.01
C SER A 239 -7.39 37.85 -24.64
N LYS A 240 -7.82 38.64 -25.64
CA LYS A 240 -8.24 40.04 -25.43
C LYS A 240 -9.75 40.25 -25.22
N ASN A 241 -10.58 39.21 -25.45
CA ASN A 241 -12.05 39.33 -25.41
C ASN A 241 -12.70 38.68 -24.18
N ASN A 242 -11.91 38.13 -23.25
CA ASN A 242 -12.38 37.71 -21.92
C ASN A 242 -11.98 38.76 -20.88
N LYS A 243 -12.74 39.84 -20.82
CA LYS A 243 -12.79 40.77 -19.67
C LYS A 243 -14.24 40.94 -19.24
#